data_AF-A0A964Y5Y2-F1
#
_entry.id   AF-A0A964Y5Y2-F1
#
_cell.length_a   1.000
_cell.length_b   1.000
_cell.length_c   1.000
_cell.angle_alpha   90.00
_cell.angle_beta   90.00
_cell.angle_gamma   90.00
#
_symmetry.space_group_name_H-M   'P 1'
#
loop_
_entity.id
_entity.type
_entity.pdbx_description
1 polymer ?
#
loop_
_entity_poly.entity_id
_entity_poly.type
_entity_poly.pdbx_seq_one_letter_code
_entity_poly.pdbx_strand_id
1 'polypeptide(L)'
;MSYSLDFNQELKVSLPTQFYHAFYKFIESYQYFHVFSYFFLFTLLILTILLSNIAPKSIPHGISIAASIVSLFSYLTIRQFIEAKKYSQIAQLIESTYRQNFSDEKSYSSLEIDQFYKHLHTMLIYQAKEKFFSKLSSNFFDKLKMGAYYKFYLFTLNLLNQERLLQLLKLIERSPNDLRFHTEYTNALLDRIEQNTLPEKYRGLFLSSHLKKLETDELKKRIKKLYLVTLEELKILNQLAPFDPWTHAKMAECYHGLGEHNQELQTVEILKKLRPQDKEIIFKLGELYFINKRYFEGIQIFEELLPLDRSLCEQLMAHYRLSQEEMISL
;
A
#
# COMPACT_ATOMS: atom_id res chain seq x y z
N MET A 1 -23.56 13.71 1.64
CA MET A 1 -24.17 12.95 0.53
C MET A 1 -23.83 11.49 0.76
N SER A 2 -24.85 10.70 1.10
CA SER A 2 -24.81 9.30 1.50
C SER A 2 -24.46 8.37 0.33
N TYR A 3 -23.21 7.92 0.25
CA TYR A 3 -22.78 6.82 -0.62
C TYR A 3 -22.85 5.48 0.12
N SER A 4 -23.89 5.27 0.93
CA SER A 4 -24.00 4.11 1.82
C SER A 4 -24.95 3.01 1.34
N LEU A 5 -25.50 3.05 0.13
CA LEU A 5 -26.62 2.16 -0.20
C LEU A 5 -26.56 1.36 -1.52
N ASP A 6 -25.74 1.68 -2.51
CA ASP A 6 -25.77 0.93 -3.79
C ASP A 6 -24.66 -0.11 -3.99
N PHE A 7 -23.64 -0.18 -3.11
CA PHE A 7 -22.60 -1.23 -3.18
C PHE A 7 -22.87 -2.46 -2.30
N ASN A 8 -23.91 -2.41 -1.45
CA ASN A 8 -24.30 -3.52 -0.59
C ASN A 8 -25.19 -4.55 -1.31
N GLN A 9 -25.61 -4.30 -2.55
CA GLN A 9 -26.54 -5.19 -3.25
C GLN A 9 -25.87 -6.43 -3.86
N GLU A 10 -24.54 -6.43 -4.04
CA GLU A 10 -23.79 -7.58 -4.59
C GLU A 10 -23.10 -8.44 -3.53
N LEU A 11 -22.92 -7.92 -2.31
CA LEU A 11 -22.25 -8.63 -1.22
C LEU A 11 -23.26 -9.27 -0.26
N LYS A 12 -23.28 -10.60 -0.18
CA LYS A 12 -23.99 -11.36 0.89
C LYS A 12 -23.34 -11.20 2.28
N VAL A 13 -22.46 -10.21 2.47
CA VAL A 13 -21.62 -10.06 3.66
C VAL A 13 -22.07 -8.83 4.43
N SER A 14 -22.58 -9.04 5.65
CA SER A 14 -22.88 -7.95 6.55
C SER A 14 -21.58 -7.33 7.08
N LEU A 15 -21.25 -6.13 6.64
CA LEU A 15 -20.11 -5.42 7.20
C LEU A 15 -20.41 -5.01 8.64
N PRO A 16 -19.61 -5.45 9.63
CA PRO A 16 -19.91 -5.12 11.00
C PRO A 16 -19.53 -3.66 11.23
N THR A 17 -20.54 -2.81 11.37
CA THR A 17 -20.44 -1.47 11.98
C THR A 17 -19.68 -1.51 13.31
N GLN A 18 -19.68 -2.66 13.98
CA GLN A 18 -18.88 -2.97 15.16
C GLN A 18 -17.37 -2.92 14.93
N PHE A 19 -16.85 -3.46 13.81
CA PHE A 19 -15.43 -3.37 13.44
C PHE A 19 -15.01 -1.90 13.38
N TYR A 20 -15.81 -1.10 12.67
CA TYR A 20 -15.58 0.33 12.53
C TYR A 20 -15.58 1.06 13.88
N HIS A 21 -16.61 0.83 14.70
CA HIS A 21 -16.72 1.50 16.00
C HIS A 21 -15.57 1.13 16.93
N ALA A 22 -15.19 -0.16 16.97
CA ALA A 22 -14.06 -0.63 17.74
C ALA A 22 -12.74 0.00 17.25
N PHE A 23 -12.49 -0.03 15.93
CA PHE A 23 -11.33 0.59 15.31
C PHE A 23 -11.17 2.07 15.66
N TYR A 24 -12.27 2.82 15.58
CA TYR A 24 -12.29 4.24 15.91
C TYR A 24 -11.96 4.49 17.38
N LYS A 25 -12.62 3.76 18.28
CA LYS A 25 -12.40 3.88 19.72
C LYS A 25 -10.93 3.62 20.07
N PHE A 26 -10.29 2.66 19.39
CA PHE A 26 -8.85 2.43 19.52
C PHE A 26 -8.02 3.62 19.08
N ILE A 27 -8.28 4.18 17.89
CA ILE A 27 -7.55 5.36 17.38
C ILE A 27 -7.70 6.55 18.30
N GLU A 28 -8.92 6.85 18.72
CA GLU A 28 -9.22 8.01 19.54
C GLU A 28 -8.50 7.90 20.89
N SER A 29 -8.55 6.74 21.54
CA SER A 29 -7.81 6.49 22.79
C SER A 29 -6.30 6.69 22.62
N TYR A 30 -5.75 6.26 21.47
CA TYR A 30 -4.33 6.39 21.14
C TYR A 30 -3.92 7.85 20.87
N GLN A 31 -4.76 8.61 20.17
CA GLN A 31 -4.55 10.03 19.95
C GLN A 31 -4.55 10.82 21.26
N TYR A 32 -5.50 10.53 22.16
CA TYR A 32 -5.55 11.17 23.48
C TYR A 32 -4.32 10.84 24.32
N PHE A 33 -3.85 9.58 24.32
CA PHE A 33 -2.62 9.19 25.00
C PHE A 33 -1.43 10.05 24.55
N HIS A 34 -1.20 10.17 23.24
CA HIS A 34 -0.09 10.99 22.73
C HIS A 34 -0.23 12.47 23.07
N VAL A 35 -1.40 13.06 22.85
CA VAL A 35 -1.64 14.48 23.12
C VAL A 35 -1.44 14.78 24.60
N PHE A 36 -1.97 13.94 25.49
CA PHE A 36 -1.81 14.07 26.93
C PHE A 36 -0.34 13.94 27.34
N SER A 37 0.38 12.92 26.86
CA SER A 37 1.79 12.73 27.19
C SER A 37 2.67 13.87 26.68
N TYR A 38 2.44 14.38 25.47
CA TYR A 38 3.20 15.53 24.95
C TYR A 38 2.90 16.80 25.73
N PHE A 39 1.64 17.07 26.06
CA PHE A 39 1.27 18.21 26.88
C PHE A 39 1.93 18.14 28.26
N PHE A 40 1.87 16.99 28.92
CA PHE A 40 2.49 16.77 30.23
C PHE A 40 4.01 16.97 30.20
N LEU A 41 4.70 16.36 29.23
CA LEU A 41 6.15 16.54 29.04
C LEU A 41 6.52 17.99 28.75
N PHE A 42 5.72 18.70 27.94
CA PHE A 42 5.94 20.11 27.64
C PHE A 42 5.80 21.00 28.88
N THR A 43 4.78 20.75 29.72
CA THR A 43 4.61 21.50 30.98
C THR A 43 5.76 21.26 31.96
N LEU A 44 6.26 20.02 32.07
CA LEU A 44 7.43 19.68 32.88
C LEU A 44 8.71 20.35 32.36
N LEU A 45 8.87 20.40 31.03
CA LEU A 45 10.01 21.09 30.41
C LEU A 45 10.00 22.59 30.72
N ILE A 46 8.84 23.26 30.59
CA ILE A 46 8.69 24.68 30.94
C ILE A 46 9.02 24.91 32.42
N LEU A 47 8.48 24.08 33.31
CA LEU A 47 8.76 24.18 34.75
C LEU A 47 10.27 24.04 35.03
N THR A 48 10.94 23.10 34.35
CA THR A 48 12.37 22.88 34.50
C THR A 48 13.19 24.10 34.04
N ILE A 49 12.82 24.71 32.90
CA ILE A 49 13.44 25.94 32.37
C ILE A 49 13.20 27.14 33.28
N LEU A 50 11.99 27.29 33.83
CA LEU A 50 11.70 28.38 34.78
C LEU A 50 12.55 28.24 36.04
N LEU A 51 12.64 27.02 36.60
CA LEU A 51 13.44 26.75 37.78
C LEU A 51 14.95 26.89 37.54
N SER A 52 15.45 26.59 36.32
CA SER A 52 16.87 26.83 36.00
C SER A 52 17.21 28.32 36.00
N ASN A 53 16.27 29.17 35.59
CA ASN A 53 16.49 30.63 35.54
C ASN A 53 16.34 31.29 36.91
N ILE A 54 15.41 30.81 37.76
CA ILE A 54 15.12 31.43 39.06
C ILE A 54 16.03 30.87 40.16
N ALA A 55 16.22 29.55 40.22
CA ALA A 55 16.89 28.89 41.35
C ALA A 55 17.63 27.59 40.91
N PRO A 56 18.72 27.71 40.14
CA PRO A 56 19.39 26.56 39.48
C PRO A 56 20.02 25.55 40.45
N LYS A 57 20.31 25.94 41.70
CA LYS A 57 20.90 25.04 42.72
C LYS A 57 19.88 24.56 43.74
N SER A 58 18.59 24.78 43.49
CA SER A 58 17.53 24.44 44.42
C SER A 58 17.10 22.97 44.29
N ILE A 59 16.64 22.39 45.40
CA ILE A 59 16.06 21.04 45.42
C ILE A 59 14.90 20.90 44.42
N PRO A 60 13.95 21.86 44.30
CA PRO A 60 12.89 21.80 43.29
C PRO A 60 13.40 21.70 41.85
N HIS A 61 14.52 22.36 41.51
CA HIS A 61 15.10 22.26 40.18
C HIS A 61 15.57 20.83 39.88
N GLY A 62 16.30 20.20 40.82
CA GLY A 62 16.71 18.81 40.70
C GLY A 62 15.52 17.84 40.57
N ILE A 63 14.45 18.07 41.35
CA ILE A 63 13.21 17.27 41.26
C ILE A 63 12.55 17.43 39.88
N SER A 64 12.51 18.65 39.32
CA SER A 64 11.89 18.89 38.00
C SER A 64 12.61 18.17 36.85
N ILE A 65 13.95 18.10 36.91
CA ILE A 65 14.75 17.34 35.95
C ILE A 65 14.46 15.84 36.08
N ALA A 66 14.52 15.31 37.31
CA ALA A 66 14.22 13.90 37.56
C ALA A 66 12.81 13.52 37.10
N ALA A 67 11.81 14.36 37.41
CA ALA A 67 10.43 14.17 36.98
C ALA A 67 10.30 14.18 35.44
N SER A 68 11.01 15.07 34.74
CA SER A 68 11.02 15.13 33.27
C SER A 68 11.59 13.84 32.67
N ILE A 69 12.70 13.34 33.20
CA ILE A 69 13.36 12.11 32.73
C ILE A 69 12.45 10.89 32.98
N VAL A 70 11.91 10.73 34.19
CA VAL A 70 11.02 9.63 34.54
C VAL A 70 9.74 9.65 33.70
N SER A 71 9.19 10.83 33.44
CA SER A 71 7.99 10.99 32.60
C SER A 71 8.26 10.63 31.15
N LEU A 72 9.42 11.02 30.61
CA LEU A 72 9.83 10.66 29.25
C LEU A 72 10.01 9.14 29.14
N PHE A 73 10.69 8.53 30.10
CA PHE A 73 10.87 7.09 30.15
C PHE A 73 9.54 6.33 30.28
N SER A 74 8.65 6.80 31.17
CA SER A 74 7.31 6.24 31.35
C SER A 74 6.47 6.35 30.07
N TYR A 75 6.57 7.48 29.37
CA TYR A 75 5.91 7.64 28.06
C TYR A 75 6.43 6.62 27.05
N LEU A 76 7.75 6.45 26.93
CA LEU A 76 8.34 5.51 25.97
C LEU A 76 7.95 4.05 26.27
N THR A 77 7.95 3.65 27.54
CA THR A 77 7.57 2.28 27.94
C THR A 77 6.08 2.01 27.73
N ILE A 78 5.21 2.93 28.17
CA ILE A 78 3.76 2.82 27.95
C ILE A 78 3.45 2.85 26.45
N ARG A 79 4.13 3.70 25.67
CA ARG A 79 3.98 3.73 24.22
C ARG A 79 4.32 2.38 23.59
N GLN A 80 5.45 1.77 23.96
CA GLN A 80 5.84 0.46 23.44
C GLN A 80 4.82 -0.62 23.82
N PHE A 81 4.31 -0.59 25.05
CA PHE A 81 3.27 -1.52 25.52
C PHE A 81 1.96 -1.35 24.74
N ILE A 82 1.51 -0.10 24.55
CA ILE A 82 0.31 0.22 23.77
C ILE A 82 0.51 -0.21 22.31
N GLU A 83 1.68 0.05 21.71
CA GLU A 83 2.00 -0.39 20.35
C GLU A 83 1.89 -1.92 20.23
N ALA A 84 2.49 -2.68 21.15
CA ALA A 84 2.42 -4.15 21.15
C ALA A 84 0.98 -4.67 21.34
N LYS A 85 0.24 -4.12 22.32
CA LYS A 85 -1.14 -4.53 22.61
C LYS A 85 -2.09 -4.19 21.46
N LYS A 86 -1.93 -3.01 20.86
CA LYS A 86 -2.70 -2.55 19.70
C LYS A 86 -2.65 -3.57 18.56
N TYR A 87 -1.47 -4.12 18.27
CA TYR A 87 -1.31 -5.10 17.19
C TYR A 87 -2.18 -6.33 17.41
N SER A 88 -2.11 -6.91 18.62
CA SER A 88 -2.93 -8.08 18.97
C SER A 88 -4.43 -7.78 18.92
N GLN A 89 -4.87 -6.61 19.38
CA GLN A 89 -6.28 -6.24 19.42
C GLN A 89 -6.87 -6.02 18.04
N ILE A 90 -6.15 -5.36 17.13
CA ILE A 90 -6.62 -5.14 15.77
C ILE A 90 -6.63 -6.48 15.01
N ALA A 91 -5.60 -7.31 15.18
CA ALA A 91 -5.57 -8.64 14.57
C ALA A 91 -6.76 -9.50 15.03
N GLN A 92 -7.03 -9.56 16.33
CA GLN A 92 -8.20 -10.24 16.89
C GLN A 92 -9.52 -9.65 16.38
N LEU A 93 -9.60 -8.33 16.21
CA LEU A 93 -10.78 -7.67 15.68
C LEU A 93 -11.02 -8.07 14.21
N ILE A 94 -9.97 -8.08 13.38
CA ILE A 94 -10.05 -8.54 11.98
C ILE A 94 -10.46 -10.02 11.94
N GLU A 95 -9.81 -10.87 12.74
CA GLU A 95 -10.07 -12.30 12.76
C GLU A 95 -11.50 -12.63 13.24
N SER A 96 -11.96 -11.99 14.31
CA SER A 96 -13.34 -12.17 14.81
C SER A 96 -14.37 -11.68 13.80
N THR A 97 -14.11 -10.55 13.14
CA THR A 97 -14.95 -10.00 12.06
C THR A 97 -15.01 -10.94 10.86
N TYR A 98 -13.89 -11.57 10.52
CA TYR A 98 -13.83 -12.61 9.50
C TYR A 98 -14.64 -13.84 9.92
N ARG A 99 -14.40 -14.40 11.11
CA ARG A 99 -15.11 -15.60 11.62
C ARG A 99 -16.63 -15.40 11.72
N GLN A 100 -17.09 -14.19 12.06
CA GLN A 100 -18.52 -13.85 12.08
C GLN A 100 -19.16 -13.93 10.69
N ASN A 101 -18.42 -13.57 9.64
CA ASN A 101 -18.93 -13.52 8.27
C ASN A 101 -18.69 -14.83 7.49
N PHE A 102 -17.69 -15.61 7.90
CA PHE A 102 -17.22 -16.82 7.21
C PHE A 102 -17.20 -18.03 8.16
N SER A 103 -18.29 -18.25 8.90
CA SER A 103 -18.38 -19.31 9.93
C SER A 103 -18.25 -20.73 9.37
N ASP A 104 -18.71 -20.96 8.14
CA ASP A 104 -18.53 -22.21 7.40
C ASP A 104 -17.54 -22.01 6.23
N GLU A 105 -16.24 -22.12 6.50
CA GLU A 105 -15.16 -21.88 5.52
C GLU A 105 -15.26 -22.73 4.23
N LYS A 106 -16.09 -23.78 4.19
CA LYS A 106 -16.34 -24.60 3.00
C LYS A 106 -17.39 -24.01 2.05
N SER A 107 -18.17 -23.03 2.50
CA SER A 107 -19.32 -22.50 1.75
C SER A 107 -19.02 -21.24 0.94
N TYR A 108 -17.86 -20.61 1.14
CA TYR A 108 -17.55 -19.31 0.55
C TYR A 108 -16.49 -19.41 -0.54
N SER A 109 -16.67 -18.59 -1.56
CA SER A 109 -15.76 -18.44 -2.69
C SER A 109 -14.55 -17.56 -2.32
N SER A 110 -13.42 -17.76 -3.01
CA SER A 110 -12.26 -16.87 -2.89
C SER A 110 -12.59 -15.41 -3.19
N LEU A 111 -13.53 -15.18 -4.11
CA LEU A 111 -14.03 -13.87 -4.48
C LEU A 111 -14.72 -13.16 -3.31
N GLU A 112 -15.57 -13.85 -2.55
CA GLU A 112 -16.25 -13.28 -1.38
C GLU A 112 -15.24 -12.87 -0.29
N ILE A 113 -14.19 -13.67 -0.09
CA ILE A 113 -13.11 -13.34 0.85
C ILE A 113 -12.33 -12.10 0.37
N ASP A 114 -11.91 -12.06 -0.90
CA ASP A 114 -11.18 -10.91 -1.44
C ASP A 114 -12.02 -9.63 -1.38
N GLN A 115 -13.29 -9.69 -1.79
CA GLN A 115 -14.21 -8.56 -1.74
C GLN A 115 -14.45 -8.07 -0.32
N PHE A 116 -14.57 -8.96 0.67
CA PHE A 116 -14.71 -8.57 2.08
C PHE A 116 -13.52 -7.72 2.55
N TYR A 117 -12.29 -8.15 2.27
CA TYR A 117 -11.11 -7.39 2.65
C TYR A 117 -10.97 -6.09 1.84
N LYS A 118 -11.28 -6.08 0.53
CA LYS A 118 -11.32 -4.85 -0.28
C LYS A 118 -12.37 -3.86 0.23
N HIS A 119 -13.50 -4.35 0.72
CA HIS A 119 -14.53 -3.49 1.29
C HIS A 119 -14.07 -2.87 2.62
N LEU A 120 -13.49 -3.66 3.53
CA LEU A 120 -12.87 -3.14 4.76
C LEU A 120 -11.81 -2.07 4.45
N HIS A 121 -10.97 -2.32 3.44
CA HIS A 121 -9.99 -1.35 2.95
C HIS A 121 -10.64 -0.04 2.46
N THR A 122 -11.65 -0.15 1.60
CA THR A 122 -12.37 1.01 1.03
C THR A 122 -13.08 1.83 2.10
N MET A 123 -13.70 1.18 3.09
CA MET A 123 -14.29 1.85 4.25
C MET A 123 -13.25 2.65 5.04
N LEU A 124 -12.07 2.07 5.28
CA LEU A 124 -10.97 2.77 5.97
C LEU A 124 -10.49 3.99 5.17
N ILE A 125 -10.40 3.90 3.83
CA ILE A 125 -10.02 5.02 2.95
C ILE A 125 -11.04 6.15 2.98
N TYR A 126 -12.32 5.84 2.77
CA TYR A 126 -13.37 6.85 2.66
C TYR A 126 -13.42 7.72 3.92
N GLN A 127 -13.35 7.07 5.08
CA GLN A 127 -13.39 7.73 6.38
C GLN A 127 -12.09 8.48 6.69
N ALA A 128 -10.93 7.94 6.30
CA ALA A 128 -9.68 8.69 6.36
C ALA A 128 -9.81 9.98 5.55
N LYS A 129 -10.34 9.92 4.33
CA LYS A 129 -10.53 11.08 3.44
C LYS A 129 -11.50 12.12 4.04
N GLU A 130 -12.64 11.69 4.58
CA GLU A 130 -13.63 12.57 5.20
C GLU A 130 -13.02 13.38 6.36
N LYS A 131 -12.19 12.76 7.19
CA LYS A 131 -11.49 13.45 8.28
C LYS A 131 -10.26 14.24 7.83
N PHE A 132 -9.51 13.75 6.84
CA PHE A 132 -8.28 14.39 6.36
C PHE A 132 -8.56 15.71 5.63
N PHE A 133 -9.60 15.74 4.80
CA PHE A 133 -9.89 16.90 3.96
C PHE A 133 -10.86 17.89 4.60
N SER A 134 -11.67 17.48 5.58
CA SER A 134 -12.60 18.39 6.27
C SER A 134 -11.93 19.29 7.32
N LYS A 135 -10.72 18.94 7.79
CA LYS A 135 -9.99 19.68 8.82
C LYS A 135 -8.50 19.78 8.52
N LEU A 136 -8.15 20.45 7.42
CA LEU A 136 -6.79 20.96 7.22
C LEU A 136 -6.58 22.19 8.14
N SER A 137 -6.70 21.98 9.45
CA SER A 137 -6.40 22.96 10.48
C SER A 137 -4.90 23.27 10.44
N SER A 138 -4.55 24.56 10.46
CA SER A 138 -3.17 25.03 10.50
C SER A 138 -2.46 24.74 11.83
N ASN A 139 -3.20 24.29 12.86
CA ASN A 139 -2.68 24.13 14.21
C ASN A 139 -1.74 22.91 14.34
N PHE A 140 -0.65 23.12 15.07
CA PHE A 140 0.39 22.10 15.31
C PHE A 140 -0.16 20.79 15.92
N PHE A 141 -1.09 20.89 16.87
CA PHE A 141 -1.70 19.72 17.51
C PHE A 141 -2.53 18.87 16.56
N ASP A 142 -3.20 19.49 15.58
CA ASP A 142 -3.97 18.75 14.59
C ASP A 142 -3.03 18.00 13.65
N LYS A 143 -1.91 18.61 13.23
CA LYS A 143 -0.86 17.93 12.45
C LYS A 143 -0.30 16.70 13.18
N LEU A 144 -0.07 16.78 14.49
CA LEU A 144 0.38 15.63 15.29
C LEU A 144 -0.67 14.51 15.36
N LYS A 145 -1.94 14.85 15.62
CA LYS A 145 -3.05 13.89 15.62
C LYS A 145 -3.20 13.19 14.27
N MET A 146 -3.05 13.94 13.19
CA MET A 146 -3.13 13.44 11.82
C MET A 146 -1.97 12.52 11.46
N GLY A 147 -0.74 12.86 11.86
CA GLY A 147 0.42 11.99 11.67
C GLY A 147 0.28 10.65 12.42
N ALA A 148 -0.20 10.68 13.66
CA ALA A 148 -0.48 9.47 14.44
C ALA A 148 -1.60 8.62 13.82
N TYR A 149 -2.67 9.27 13.35
CA TYR A 149 -3.77 8.60 12.62
C TYR A 149 -3.26 7.91 11.37
N TYR A 150 -2.49 8.61 10.54
CA TYR A 150 -1.98 8.09 9.27
C TYR A 150 -1.12 6.85 9.47
N LYS A 151 -0.19 6.88 10.45
CA LYS A 151 0.63 5.72 10.80
C LYS A 151 -0.22 4.54 11.27
N PHE A 152 -1.25 4.80 12.06
CA PHE A 152 -2.18 3.77 12.52
C PHE A 152 -3.00 3.17 11.37
N TYR A 153 -3.48 4.01 10.47
CA TYR A 153 -4.21 3.62 9.26
C TYR A 153 -3.35 2.73 8.36
N LEU A 154 -2.13 3.15 8.01
CA LEU A 154 -1.21 2.36 7.18
C LEU A 154 -0.87 1.02 7.83
N PHE A 155 -0.69 1.01 9.15
CA PHE A 155 -0.45 -0.24 9.88
C PHE A 155 -1.64 -1.21 9.72
N THR A 156 -2.86 -0.72 9.90
CA THR A 156 -4.07 -1.56 9.80
C THR A 156 -4.27 -2.06 8.38
N LEU A 157 -4.00 -1.22 7.39
CA LEU A 157 -3.99 -1.59 5.98
C LEU A 157 -3.07 -2.78 5.70
N ASN A 158 -1.84 -2.70 6.21
CA ASN A 158 -0.86 -3.77 6.05
C ASN A 158 -1.32 -5.07 6.70
N LEU A 159 -1.91 -4.99 7.89
CA LEU A 159 -2.42 -6.16 8.60
C LEU A 159 -3.62 -6.79 7.85
N LEU A 160 -4.53 -5.96 7.36
CA LEU A 160 -5.68 -6.39 6.56
C LEU A 160 -5.23 -7.13 5.30
N ASN A 161 -4.24 -6.59 4.58
CA ASN A 161 -3.66 -7.22 3.40
C ASN A 161 -2.93 -8.53 3.74
N GLN A 162 -2.25 -8.59 4.89
CA GLN A 162 -1.59 -9.82 5.36
C GLN A 162 -2.62 -10.91 5.66
N GLU A 163 -3.68 -10.58 6.41
CA GLU A 163 -4.76 -11.51 6.71
C GLU A 163 -5.46 -11.98 5.43
N ARG A 164 -5.77 -11.06 4.50
CA ARG A 164 -6.32 -11.41 3.19
C ARG A 164 -5.49 -12.46 2.46
N LEU A 165 -4.18 -12.21 2.33
CA LEU A 165 -3.26 -13.14 1.66
C LEU A 165 -3.18 -14.49 2.39
N LEU A 166 -3.17 -14.50 3.72
CA LEU A 166 -3.14 -15.73 4.52
C LEU A 166 -4.42 -16.56 4.34
N GLN A 167 -5.61 -15.92 4.30
CA GLN A 167 -6.86 -16.66 4.08
C GLN A 167 -6.94 -17.22 2.66
N LEU A 168 -6.52 -16.46 1.64
CA LEU A 168 -6.46 -16.94 0.26
C LEU A 168 -5.44 -18.08 0.10
N LEU A 169 -4.30 -18.00 0.78
CA LEU A 169 -3.30 -19.07 0.78
C LEU A 169 -3.84 -20.38 1.37
N LYS A 170 -4.63 -20.31 2.47
CA LYS A 170 -5.30 -21.48 3.04
C LYS A 170 -6.29 -22.14 2.06
N LEU A 171 -6.91 -21.36 1.16
CA LEU A 171 -7.76 -21.93 0.11
C LEU A 171 -6.93 -22.66 -0.94
N ILE A 172 -5.79 -22.10 -1.35
CA ILE A 172 -4.84 -22.74 -2.26
C ILE A 172 -4.32 -24.06 -1.67
N GLU A 173 -3.97 -24.09 -0.38
CA GLU A 173 -3.54 -25.31 0.32
C GLU A 173 -4.59 -26.44 0.26
N ARG A 174 -5.88 -26.09 0.26
CA ARG A 174 -6.99 -27.06 0.18
C ARG A 174 -7.26 -27.54 -1.24
N SER A 175 -7.03 -26.69 -2.24
CA SER A 175 -7.26 -27.01 -3.65
C SER A 175 -6.22 -26.34 -4.54
N PRO A 176 -5.00 -26.92 -4.63
CA PRO A 176 -3.84 -26.30 -5.29
C PRO A 176 -3.95 -26.11 -6.80
N ASN A 177 -5.02 -26.60 -7.42
CA ASN A 177 -5.24 -26.53 -8.87
C ASN A 177 -6.48 -25.68 -9.22
N ASP A 178 -7.15 -25.04 -8.26
CA ASP A 178 -8.28 -24.15 -8.57
C ASP A 178 -7.73 -22.81 -9.08
N LEU A 179 -7.90 -22.58 -10.38
CA LEU A 179 -7.51 -21.35 -11.07
C LEU A 179 -7.99 -20.10 -10.32
N ARG A 180 -9.22 -20.10 -9.78
CA ARG A 180 -9.81 -18.92 -9.12
C ARG A 180 -9.06 -18.54 -7.85
N PHE A 181 -8.53 -19.52 -7.12
CA PHE A 181 -7.80 -19.24 -5.88
C PHE A 181 -6.48 -18.54 -6.19
N HIS A 182 -5.76 -19.04 -7.20
CA HIS A 182 -4.55 -18.40 -7.70
C HIS A 182 -4.81 -17.00 -8.29
N THR A 183 -5.94 -16.82 -9.00
CA THR A 183 -6.34 -15.50 -9.53
C THR A 183 -6.59 -14.50 -8.41
N GLU A 184 -7.39 -14.84 -7.40
CA GLU A 184 -7.67 -13.91 -6.29
C GLU A 184 -6.43 -13.65 -5.43
N TYR A 185 -5.59 -14.66 -5.20
CA TYR A 185 -4.32 -14.47 -4.51
C TYR A 185 -3.36 -13.55 -5.28
N THR A 186 -3.27 -13.71 -6.61
CA THR A 186 -2.48 -12.84 -7.48
C THR A 186 -3.02 -11.41 -7.47
N ASN A 187 -4.33 -11.21 -7.61
CA ASN A 187 -4.96 -9.89 -7.46
C ASN A 187 -4.59 -9.26 -6.12
N ALA A 188 -4.64 -10.05 -5.04
CA ALA A 188 -4.32 -9.56 -3.71
C ALA A 188 -2.84 -9.14 -3.55
N LEU A 189 -1.92 -9.81 -4.24
CA LEU A 189 -0.51 -9.44 -4.31
C LEU A 189 -0.29 -8.18 -5.16
N LEU A 190 -0.95 -8.07 -6.31
CA LEU A 190 -0.88 -6.90 -7.21
C LEU A 190 -1.40 -5.63 -6.51
N ASP A 191 -2.55 -5.69 -5.84
CA ASP A 191 -3.05 -4.57 -5.03
C ASP A 191 -2.01 -4.11 -3.99
N ARG A 192 -1.30 -5.07 -3.38
CA ARG A 192 -0.27 -4.77 -2.39
C ARG A 192 0.98 -4.15 -3.03
N ILE A 193 1.32 -4.51 -4.27
CA ILE A 193 2.37 -3.85 -5.04
C ILE A 193 1.96 -2.40 -5.29
N GLU A 194 0.77 -2.17 -5.84
CA GLU A 194 0.24 -0.84 -6.17
C GLU A 194 0.22 0.09 -4.94
N GLN A 195 -0.22 -0.43 -3.79
CA GLN A 195 -0.19 0.33 -2.54
C GLN A 195 1.23 0.72 -2.09
N ASN A 196 2.22 -0.13 -2.38
CA ASN A 196 3.61 0.14 -2.04
C ASN A 196 4.29 1.10 -3.04
N THR A 197 3.80 1.18 -4.28
CA THR A 197 4.32 2.07 -5.33
C THR A 197 3.66 3.45 -5.36
N LEU A 198 2.53 3.67 -4.66
CA LEU A 198 1.88 4.99 -4.49
C LEU A 198 2.88 6.09 -4.05
N PRO A 199 2.75 7.35 -4.56
CA PRO A 199 3.79 8.36 -4.48
C PRO A 199 4.26 8.69 -3.05
N GLU A 200 5.58 8.77 -2.88
CA GLU A 200 6.30 9.20 -1.67
C GLU A 200 5.77 10.48 -1.01
N LYS A 201 5.02 11.31 -1.75
CA LYS A 201 4.46 12.61 -1.32
C LYS A 201 3.68 12.51 0.00
N TYR A 202 3.07 11.36 0.29
CA TYR A 202 2.31 11.14 1.53
C TYR A 202 3.10 10.42 2.63
N ARG A 203 4.17 9.68 2.29
CA ARG A 203 5.04 9.01 3.26
C ARG A 203 6.05 9.98 3.90
N GLY A 204 6.54 10.95 3.13
CA GLY A 204 7.68 11.79 3.50
C GLY A 204 7.41 12.94 4.48
N LEU A 205 6.16 13.20 4.88
CA LEU A 205 5.84 14.39 5.68
C LEU A 205 6.38 14.35 7.13
N PHE A 206 6.93 13.22 7.60
CA PHE A 206 7.31 13.02 9.01
C PHE A 206 8.61 12.23 9.24
N LEU A 207 9.48 12.08 8.23
CA LEU A 207 10.72 11.29 8.32
C LEU A 207 11.94 12.14 7.98
N SER A 208 13.03 12.01 8.76
CA SER A 208 14.31 12.66 8.45
C SER A 208 14.94 12.06 7.18
N SER A 209 15.79 12.83 6.48
CA SER A 209 16.38 12.44 5.18
C SER A 209 17.13 11.10 5.20
N HIS A 210 17.85 10.81 6.29
CA HIS A 210 18.57 9.55 6.47
C HIS A 210 17.61 8.36 6.74
N LEU A 211 16.58 8.57 7.56
CA LEU A 211 15.57 7.53 7.83
C LEU A 211 14.74 7.25 6.57
N LYS A 212 14.47 8.29 5.77
CA LYS A 212 13.83 8.16 4.46
C LYS A 212 14.62 7.24 3.53
N LYS A 213 15.96 7.38 3.47
CA LYS A 213 16.81 6.53 2.61
C LYS A 213 16.81 5.05 3.03
N LEU A 214 17.00 4.77 4.32
CA LEU A 214 17.01 3.39 4.84
C LEU A 214 15.65 2.70 4.64
N GLU A 215 14.57 3.43 4.90
CA GLU A 215 13.20 2.95 4.67
C GLU A 215 12.94 2.70 3.17
N THR A 216 13.49 3.53 2.27
CA THR A 216 13.34 3.33 0.83
C THR A 216 14.06 2.09 0.30
N ASP A 217 15.24 1.73 0.82
CA ASP A 217 15.98 0.55 0.36
C ASP A 217 15.33 -0.76 0.84
N GLU A 218 14.89 -0.79 2.09
CA GLU A 218 14.16 -1.94 2.61
C GLU A 218 12.79 -2.09 1.91
N LEU A 219 12.09 -0.98 1.66
CA LEU A 219 10.87 -0.98 0.89
C LEU A 219 11.09 -1.49 -0.54
N LYS A 220 12.12 -1.02 -1.24
CA LYS A 220 12.48 -1.53 -2.58
C LYS A 220 12.73 -3.04 -2.55
N LYS A 221 13.46 -3.55 -1.55
CA LYS A 221 13.70 -4.98 -1.38
C LYS A 221 12.40 -5.77 -1.16
N ARG A 222 11.49 -5.25 -0.34
CA ARG A 222 10.16 -5.85 -0.09
C ARG A 222 9.29 -5.86 -1.35
N ILE A 223 9.25 -4.75 -2.09
CA ILE A 223 8.53 -4.62 -3.36
C ILE A 223 9.11 -5.61 -4.39
N LYS A 224 10.44 -5.67 -4.53
CA LYS A 224 11.11 -6.64 -5.41
C LYS A 224 10.71 -8.08 -5.07
N LYS A 225 10.71 -8.44 -3.78
CA LYS A 225 10.24 -9.77 -3.34
C LYS A 225 8.78 -10.01 -3.72
N LEU A 226 7.93 -8.99 -3.60
CA LEU A 226 6.51 -9.11 -3.93
C LEU A 226 6.28 -9.33 -5.43
N TYR A 227 7.00 -8.63 -6.30
CA TYR A 227 7.00 -8.89 -7.74
C TYR A 227 7.45 -10.32 -8.08
N LEU A 228 8.50 -10.82 -7.43
CA LEU A 228 8.99 -12.19 -7.66
C LEU A 228 7.94 -13.25 -7.28
N VAL A 229 7.32 -13.12 -6.10
CA VAL A 229 6.24 -14.04 -5.66
C VAL A 229 5.04 -13.95 -6.61
N THR A 230 4.69 -12.74 -7.05
CA THR A 230 3.56 -12.54 -7.98
C THR A 230 3.86 -13.17 -9.35
N LEU A 231 5.10 -13.09 -9.84
CA LEU A 231 5.51 -13.76 -11.08
C LEU A 231 5.48 -15.29 -10.97
N GLU A 232 5.86 -15.86 -9.83
CA GLU A 232 5.75 -17.30 -9.61
C GLU A 232 4.29 -17.75 -9.69
N GLU A 233 3.39 -16.99 -9.05
CA GLU A 233 1.95 -17.27 -9.09
C GLU A 233 1.36 -17.10 -10.50
N LEU A 234 1.75 -16.05 -11.22
CA LEU A 234 1.34 -15.84 -12.60
C LEU A 234 1.84 -16.95 -13.55
N LYS A 235 3.01 -17.54 -13.28
CA LYS A 235 3.48 -18.71 -14.04
C LYS A 235 2.59 -19.93 -13.80
N ILE A 236 2.08 -20.13 -12.58
CA ILE A 236 1.10 -21.18 -12.29
C ILE A 236 -0.19 -20.91 -13.06
N LEU A 237 -0.70 -19.67 -13.00
CA LEU A 237 -1.88 -19.26 -13.78
C LEU A 237 -1.69 -19.48 -15.28
N ASN A 238 -0.51 -19.18 -15.82
CA ASN A 238 -0.19 -19.42 -17.21
C ASN A 238 -0.13 -20.92 -17.56
N GLN A 239 0.26 -21.80 -16.63
CA GLN A 239 0.19 -23.24 -16.85
C GLN A 239 -1.26 -23.75 -16.86
N LEU A 240 -2.12 -23.18 -16.00
CA LEU A 240 -3.53 -23.53 -15.91
C LEU A 240 -4.37 -22.93 -17.06
N ALA A 241 -3.98 -21.76 -17.58
CA ALA A 241 -4.67 -21.01 -18.63
C ALA A 241 -3.66 -20.28 -19.57
N PRO A 242 -2.98 -21.01 -20.49
CA PRO A 242 -1.82 -20.50 -21.25
C PRO A 242 -2.11 -19.43 -22.31
N PHE A 243 -3.38 -19.17 -22.60
CA PHE A 243 -3.79 -18.16 -23.58
C PHE A 243 -4.58 -17.03 -22.95
N ASP A 244 -4.56 -16.92 -21.62
CA ASP A 244 -5.20 -15.80 -20.93
C ASP A 244 -4.36 -14.51 -21.13
N PRO A 245 -4.91 -13.49 -21.81
CA PRO A 245 -4.19 -12.23 -22.01
C PRO A 245 -4.04 -11.45 -20.70
N TRP A 246 -4.92 -11.64 -19.72
CA TRP A 246 -4.79 -10.95 -18.43
C TRP A 246 -3.51 -11.40 -17.69
N THR A 247 -3.28 -12.71 -17.63
CA THR A 247 -2.06 -13.29 -17.03
C THR A 247 -0.79 -12.76 -17.69
N HIS A 248 -0.75 -12.74 -19.03
CA HIS A 248 0.42 -12.19 -19.76
C HIS A 248 0.60 -10.68 -19.52
N ALA A 249 -0.49 -9.91 -19.46
CA ALA A 249 -0.42 -8.47 -19.14
C ALA A 249 0.18 -8.25 -17.74
N LYS A 250 -0.27 -9.02 -16.74
CA LYS A 250 0.27 -8.93 -15.38
C LYS A 250 1.70 -9.44 -15.25
N MET A 251 2.11 -10.42 -16.06
CA MET A 251 3.52 -10.83 -16.14
C MET A 251 4.39 -9.70 -16.71
N ALA A 252 3.94 -9.03 -17.79
CA ALA A 252 4.64 -7.89 -18.37
C ALA A 252 4.78 -6.73 -17.36
N GLU A 253 3.70 -6.37 -16.64
CA GLU A 253 3.74 -5.37 -15.56
C GLU A 253 4.75 -5.75 -14.46
N CYS A 254 4.83 -7.03 -14.08
CA CYS A 254 5.78 -7.48 -13.07
C CYS A 254 7.24 -7.45 -13.57
N TYR A 255 7.51 -7.86 -14.81
CA TYR A 255 8.84 -7.75 -15.40
C TYR A 255 9.27 -6.29 -15.52
N HIS A 256 8.35 -5.40 -15.91
CA HIS A 256 8.57 -3.96 -15.91
C HIS A 256 8.99 -3.45 -14.53
N GLY A 257 8.23 -3.80 -13.49
CA GLY A 257 8.50 -3.41 -12.10
C GLY A 257 9.82 -3.94 -11.54
N LEU A 258 10.37 -5.01 -12.13
CA LEU A 258 11.68 -5.57 -11.82
C LEU A 258 12.82 -4.99 -12.66
N GLY A 259 12.52 -4.24 -13.73
CA GLY A 259 13.50 -3.77 -14.72
C GLY A 259 13.96 -4.85 -15.70
N GLU A 260 13.23 -5.96 -15.81
CA GLU A 260 13.56 -7.12 -16.65
C GLU A 260 12.99 -6.93 -18.08
N HIS A 261 13.51 -5.93 -18.80
CA HIS A 261 12.94 -5.45 -20.07
C HIS A 261 12.93 -6.48 -21.22
N ASN A 262 13.84 -7.47 -21.20
CA ASN A 262 13.86 -8.54 -22.19
C ASN A 262 12.67 -9.50 -22.02
N GLN A 263 12.40 -9.90 -20.77
CA GLN A 263 11.26 -10.76 -20.44
C GLN A 263 9.93 -10.00 -20.61
N GLU A 264 9.92 -8.71 -20.27
CA GLU A 264 8.78 -7.83 -20.57
C GLU A 264 8.49 -7.82 -22.08
N LEU A 265 9.51 -7.60 -22.92
CA LEU A 265 9.38 -7.60 -24.37
C LEU A 265 8.81 -8.92 -24.92
N GLN A 266 9.38 -10.06 -24.52
CA GLN A 266 8.89 -11.38 -24.94
C GLN A 266 7.43 -11.61 -24.54
N THR A 267 7.03 -11.15 -23.36
CA THR A 267 5.66 -11.29 -22.86
C THR A 267 4.70 -10.39 -23.64
N VAL A 268 5.10 -9.17 -23.97
CA VAL A 268 4.31 -8.23 -24.79
C VAL A 268 4.18 -8.70 -26.24
N GLU A 269 5.21 -9.35 -26.81
CA GLU A 269 5.11 -10.00 -28.12
C GLU A 269 4.04 -11.12 -28.13
N ILE A 270 3.90 -11.87 -27.03
CA ILE A 270 2.83 -12.86 -26.88
C ILE A 270 1.46 -12.16 -26.79
N LEU A 271 1.35 -11.10 -25.99
CA LEU A 271 0.12 -10.30 -25.88
C LEU A 271 -0.34 -9.76 -27.23
N LYS A 272 0.59 -9.27 -28.06
CA LYS A 272 0.28 -8.81 -29.41
C LYS A 272 -0.30 -9.94 -30.28
N LYS A 273 0.19 -11.18 -30.15
CA LYS A 273 -0.40 -12.33 -30.85
C LYS A 273 -1.81 -12.65 -30.36
N LEU A 274 -2.06 -12.52 -29.06
CA LEU A 274 -3.39 -12.74 -28.46
C LEU A 274 -4.38 -11.62 -28.78
N ARG A 275 -3.89 -10.38 -28.91
CA ARG A 275 -4.68 -9.16 -29.17
C ARG A 275 -4.00 -8.27 -30.22
N PRO A 276 -4.06 -8.65 -31.51
CA PRO A 276 -3.26 -8.03 -32.57
C PRO A 276 -3.66 -6.60 -32.93
N GLN A 277 -4.83 -6.13 -32.51
CA GLN A 277 -5.33 -4.79 -32.82
C GLN A 277 -5.41 -3.89 -31.58
N ASP A 278 -4.89 -4.35 -30.45
CA ASP A 278 -4.86 -3.57 -29.22
C ASP A 278 -3.76 -2.52 -29.32
N LYS A 279 -4.17 -1.27 -29.55
CA LYS A 279 -3.27 -0.14 -29.74
C LYS A 279 -2.37 0.13 -28.53
N GLU A 280 -2.80 -0.20 -27.32
CA GLU A 280 -1.98 -0.03 -26.11
C GLU A 280 -0.85 -1.07 -26.07
N ILE A 281 -1.14 -2.32 -26.44
CA ILE A 281 -0.15 -3.39 -26.57
C ILE A 281 0.86 -3.06 -27.68
N ILE A 282 0.38 -2.59 -28.84
CA ILE A 282 1.24 -2.19 -29.97
C ILE A 282 2.16 -1.04 -29.56
N PHE A 283 1.61 0.01 -28.94
CA PHE A 283 2.38 1.14 -28.44
C PHE A 283 3.45 0.69 -27.43
N LYS A 284 3.07 -0.10 -26.42
CA LYS A 284 3.98 -0.61 -25.40
C LYS A 284 5.11 -1.46 -25.99
N LEU A 285 4.82 -2.24 -27.02
CA LEU A 285 5.83 -3.01 -27.75
C LEU A 285 6.86 -2.10 -28.43
N GLY A 286 6.41 -1.00 -29.05
CA GLY A 286 7.29 0.01 -29.63
C GLY A 286 8.22 0.66 -28.61
N GLU A 287 7.69 1.05 -27.44
CA GLU A 287 8.49 1.58 -26.33
C GLU A 287 9.57 0.59 -25.90
N LEU A 288 9.19 -0.69 -25.74
CA LEU A 288 10.11 -1.73 -25.30
C LEU A 288 11.18 -2.04 -26.33
N TYR A 289 10.89 -1.94 -27.62
CA TYR A 289 11.91 -2.06 -28.65
C TYR A 289 12.95 -0.95 -28.52
N PHE A 290 12.55 0.29 -28.27
CA PHE A 290 13.52 1.39 -28.06
C PHE A 290 14.35 1.20 -26.78
N ILE A 291 13.73 0.80 -25.67
CA ILE A 291 14.45 0.50 -24.41
C ILE A 291 15.49 -0.61 -24.61
N ASN A 292 15.14 -1.64 -25.39
CA ASN A 292 16.03 -2.75 -25.71
C ASN A 292 16.98 -2.45 -26.89
N LYS A 293 17.07 -1.19 -27.35
CA LYS A 293 17.93 -0.72 -28.46
C LYS A 293 17.64 -1.38 -29.81
N ARG A 294 16.45 -1.97 -29.96
CA ARG A 294 15.89 -2.56 -31.19
C ARG A 294 15.16 -1.49 -31.99
N TYR A 295 15.88 -0.44 -32.39
CA TYR A 295 15.28 0.78 -32.94
C TYR A 295 14.52 0.55 -34.25
N PHE A 296 15.02 -0.33 -35.11
CA PHE A 296 14.37 -0.62 -36.39
C PHE A 296 12.98 -1.23 -36.16
N GLU A 297 12.88 -2.24 -35.30
CA GLU A 297 11.59 -2.85 -34.95
C GLU A 297 10.66 -1.86 -34.26
N GLY A 298 11.19 -0.97 -33.41
CA GLY A 298 10.39 0.10 -32.81
C GLY A 298 9.85 1.12 -33.82
N ILE A 299 10.60 1.44 -34.88
CA ILE A 299 10.13 2.31 -35.97
C ILE A 299 9.05 1.59 -36.80
N GLN A 300 9.16 0.28 -37.03
CA GLN A 300 8.11 -0.47 -37.73
C GLN A 300 6.77 -0.42 -36.98
N ILE A 301 6.79 -0.37 -35.64
CA ILE A 301 5.58 -0.18 -34.83
C ILE A 301 4.89 1.15 -35.13
N PHE A 302 5.64 2.20 -35.48
CA PHE A 302 5.03 3.48 -35.85
C PHE A 302 4.11 3.34 -37.08
N GLU A 303 4.54 2.60 -38.10
CA GLU A 303 3.74 2.37 -39.32
C GLU A 303 2.45 1.59 -39.01
N GLU A 304 2.53 0.64 -38.09
CA GLU A 304 1.39 -0.17 -37.63
C GLU A 304 0.41 0.63 -36.75
N LEU A 305 0.92 1.54 -35.93
CA LEU A 305 0.13 2.33 -34.99
C LEU A 305 -0.51 3.57 -35.65
N LEU A 306 0.09 4.09 -36.71
CA LEU A 306 -0.37 5.29 -37.44
C LEU A 306 -1.84 5.24 -37.89
N PRO A 307 -2.35 4.14 -38.47
CA PRO A 307 -3.77 4.05 -38.82
C PRO A 307 -4.70 3.90 -37.61
N LEU A 308 -4.19 3.53 -36.43
CA LEU A 308 -4.99 3.24 -35.24
C LEU A 308 -5.14 4.45 -34.31
N ASP A 309 -4.03 5.13 -34.02
CA ASP A 309 -4.01 6.25 -33.08
C ASP A 309 -2.81 7.18 -33.32
N ARG A 310 -3.08 8.33 -33.93
CA ARG A 310 -2.07 9.34 -34.22
C ARG A 310 -1.44 9.94 -32.96
N SER A 311 -2.19 10.04 -31.86
CA SER A 311 -1.65 10.60 -30.60
C SER A 311 -0.62 9.65 -29.99
N LEU A 312 -0.89 8.34 -30.03
CA LEU A 312 0.09 7.36 -29.55
C LEU A 312 1.34 7.31 -30.45
N CYS A 313 1.21 7.53 -31.76
CA CYS A 313 2.36 7.68 -32.65
C CYS A 313 3.27 8.86 -32.27
N GLU A 314 2.68 10.02 -31.96
CA GLU A 314 3.43 11.20 -31.53
C GLU A 314 4.15 10.93 -30.19
N GLN A 315 3.48 10.26 -29.25
CA GLN A 315 4.08 9.83 -27.99
C GLN A 315 5.24 8.84 -28.22
N LEU A 316 5.06 7.86 -29.10
CA LEU A 316 6.06 6.85 -29.41
C LEU A 316 7.34 7.48 -29.99
N MET A 317 7.19 8.46 -30.88
CA MET A 317 8.33 9.19 -31.44
C MET A 317 9.02 10.09 -30.41
N ALA A 318 8.29 10.59 -29.41
CA ALA A 318 8.90 11.28 -28.28
C ALA A 318 9.79 10.33 -27.45
N HIS A 319 9.32 9.10 -27.18
CA HIS A 319 10.13 8.07 -26.53
C HIS A 319 11.39 7.70 -27.33
N TYR A 320 11.27 7.55 -28.65
CA TYR A 320 12.43 7.34 -29.52
C TYR A 320 13.44 8.48 -29.38
N ARG A 321 12.99 9.73 -29.44
CA ARG A 321 13.86 10.90 -29.33
C ARG A 321 14.61 10.94 -27.99
N LEU A 322 13.92 10.66 -26.89
CA LEU A 322 14.53 10.57 -25.56
C LEU A 322 15.61 9.48 -25.51
N SER A 323 15.34 8.29 -26.08
CA SER A 323 16.33 7.21 -26.12
C SER A 323 17.59 7.57 -26.91
N GLN A 324 17.45 8.38 -27.97
CA GLN A 324 18.58 8.88 -28.75
C GLN A 324 19.37 9.96 -27.99
N GLU A 325 18.67 10.87 -27.30
CA GLU A 325 19.31 11.92 -26.48
C GLU A 325 20.12 11.30 -25.33
N GLU A 326 19.59 10.28 -24.65
CA GLU A 326 20.33 9.53 -23.63
C GLU A 326 21.60 8.90 -24.19
N MET A 327 21.55 8.29 -25.38
CA MET A 327 22.70 7.69 -26.04
C MET A 327 23.77 8.72 -26.42
N ILE A 328 23.37 9.93 -26.84
CA ILE A 328 24.30 11.02 -27.21
C ILE A 328 24.95 11.64 -25.96
N SER A 329 24.29 11.56 -24.81
CA SER A 329 24.76 12.16 -23.55
C SER A 329 25.77 11.32 -22.75
N LEU A 330 25.99 10.06 -23.15
CA LEU A 330 26.98 9.12 -22.61
C LEU A 330 28.29 9.20 -23.42
#